data_AF-A0A2I0TWK7-F1
#
_entry.id   AF-A0A2I0TWK7-F1
#
_cell.length_a   1.000
_cell.length_b   1.000
_cell.length_c   1.000
_cell.angle_alpha   90.00
_cell.angle_beta   90.00
_cell.angle_gamma   90.00
#
_symmetry.space_group_name_H-M   'P 1'
#
loop_
_entity.id
_entity.type
_entity.pdbx_description
1 polymer ?
#
loop_
_entity_poly.entity_id
_entity_poly.type
_entity_poly.pdbx_seq_one_letter_code
_entity_poly.pdbx_strand_id
1 'polypeptide(L)'
;MFSDIYKIREVANGLCLEVEGKMVTRTEGQIDDSLIGGNASAEGPEGDGTEATVITGVDIVINHHLQETSFTKESYKKYIKDYMKAIKARLEEHKPERVKPFMTGAAEQIKHILANFKNYQFFVGENMNPDGMVALLDFREDGVTPYMIFFKDGLEIEKCDDFSFQKPGPSTWVCAVPVGLYILRHTDTVSSSENPPASSRDAKY
;
A
#
# COMPACT_ATOMS: atom_id res chain seq x y z
N MET A 1 0.85 -0.05 -1.52
CA MET A 1 -0.29 0.57 -0.82
C MET A 1 -1.17 -0.49 -0.20
N PHE A 2 -1.62 -1.49 -0.96
CA PHE A 2 -2.25 -2.70 -0.42
C PHE A 2 -2.16 -3.84 -1.45
N SER A 3 -2.49 -5.06 -1.02
CA SER A 3 -2.61 -6.25 -1.87
C SER A 3 -4.07 -6.67 -2.05
N ASP A 4 -4.34 -7.50 -3.05
CA ASP A 4 -5.68 -8.05 -3.36
C ASP A 4 -6.20 -9.12 -2.38
N ILE A 5 -5.39 -9.48 -1.38
CA ILE A 5 -5.78 -10.40 -0.29
C ILE A 5 -6.92 -9.85 0.59
N TYR A 6 -7.12 -8.53 0.57
CA TYR A 6 -8.17 -7.86 1.33
C TYR A 6 -9.46 -7.76 0.53
N LYS A 7 -10.59 -7.54 1.21
CA LYS A 7 -11.85 -7.27 0.51
C LYS A 7 -11.84 -5.85 -0.04
N ILE A 8 -11.77 -5.74 -1.35
CA ILE A 8 -11.78 -4.46 -2.08
C ILE A 8 -13.19 -4.21 -2.65
N ARG A 9 -13.73 -3.01 -2.45
CA ARG A 9 -15.00 -2.56 -3.02
C ARG A 9 -14.79 -1.27 -3.81
N GLU A 10 -15.42 -1.16 -4.97
CA GLU A 10 -15.42 0.09 -5.73
C GLU A 10 -16.52 1.01 -5.20
N VAL A 11 -16.16 2.24 -4.86
CA VAL A 11 -17.09 3.29 -4.39
C VAL A 11 -16.92 4.57 -5.20
N ALA A 12 -17.81 5.54 -4.95
CA ALA A 12 -17.84 6.81 -5.68
C ALA A 12 -17.85 6.61 -7.21
N ASN A 13 -18.75 5.74 -7.70
CA ASN A 13 -18.87 5.39 -9.13
C ASN A 13 -17.57 4.82 -9.75
N GLY A 14 -16.79 4.07 -8.96
CA GLY A 14 -15.55 3.44 -9.42
C GLY A 14 -14.33 4.37 -9.42
N LEU A 15 -14.41 5.52 -8.74
CA LEU A 15 -13.28 6.44 -8.57
C LEU A 15 -12.40 6.07 -7.37
N CYS A 16 -12.99 5.48 -6.35
CA CYS A 16 -12.29 5.10 -5.13
C CYS A 16 -12.41 3.60 -4.88
N LEU A 17 -11.37 3.04 -4.27
CA LEU A 17 -11.32 1.67 -3.78
C LEU A 17 -11.38 1.72 -2.26
N GLU A 18 -12.38 1.06 -1.67
CA GLU A 18 -12.45 0.80 -0.24
C GLU A 18 -11.86 -0.58 0.06
N VAL A 19 -10.87 -0.62 0.93
CA VAL A 19 -10.19 -1.86 1.34
C VAL A 19 -10.53 -2.11 2.80
N GLU A 20 -11.27 -3.18 3.06
CA GLU A 20 -11.66 -3.60 4.40
C GLU A 20 -10.47 -4.27 5.10
N GLY A 21 -10.03 -3.68 6.21
CA GLY A 21 -8.97 -4.22 7.06
C GLY A 21 -9.53 -4.86 8.33
N LYS A 22 -8.62 -5.27 9.21
CA LYS A 22 -8.93 -5.79 10.55
C LYS A 22 -7.96 -5.19 11.56
N MET A 23 -8.44 -4.93 12.77
CA MET A 23 -7.56 -4.61 13.89
C MET A 23 -6.77 -5.86 14.29
N VAL A 24 -5.45 -5.75 14.34
CA VAL A 24 -4.55 -6.81 14.77
C VAL A 24 -3.55 -6.27 15.79
N THR A 25 -3.16 -7.13 16.71
CA THR A 25 -2.10 -6.88 17.68
C THR A 25 -0.96 -7.83 17.40
N ARG A 26 0.25 -7.30 17.22
CA ARG A 26 1.49 -8.07 17.04
C ARG A 26 2.49 -7.70 18.11
N THR A 27 3.21 -8.69 18.60
CA THR A 27 4.36 -8.47 19.47
C THR A 27 5.61 -8.58 18.62
N GLU A 28 6.29 -7.47 18.35
CA GLU A 28 7.62 -7.51 17.75
C GLU A 28 8.66 -7.81 18.84
N GLY A 29 9.60 -8.72 18.56
CA GLY A 29 10.72 -9.02 19.45
C GLY A 29 10.64 -10.31 20.27
N GLN A 30 9.66 -11.19 20.08
CA GLN A 30 9.83 -12.58 20.56
C GLN A 30 10.81 -13.32 19.64
N ILE A 31 12.09 -13.21 19.95
CA ILE A 31 13.00 -14.33 19.73
C ILE A 31 12.49 -15.38 20.73
N ASP A 32 11.91 -16.47 20.23
CA ASP A 32 11.60 -17.60 21.10
C ASP A 32 12.92 -18.02 21.76
N ASP A 33 13.09 -17.84 23.07
CA ASP A 33 14.32 -18.20 23.78
C ASP A 33 14.68 -19.69 23.56
N SER A 34 13.74 -20.53 23.09
CA SER A 34 14.02 -21.91 22.65
C SER A 34 14.91 -22.00 21.40
N LEU A 35 15.02 -20.93 20.60
CA LEU A 35 15.84 -20.86 19.37
C LEU A 35 17.26 -20.37 19.63
N ILE A 36 17.56 -19.74 20.77
CA ILE A 36 18.94 -19.50 21.23
C ILE A 36 19.45 -20.77 21.94
N GLY A 37 19.47 -21.86 21.17
CA GLY A 37 20.11 -23.09 21.57
C GLY A 37 21.63 -22.92 21.59
N GLY A 38 22.20 -22.68 22.78
CA GLY A 38 23.58 -23.08 23.11
C GLY A 38 24.51 -21.96 23.57
N ASN A 39 24.61 -21.75 24.88
CA ASN A 39 25.77 -22.20 25.69
C ASN A 39 25.60 -21.67 27.13
N ALA A 40 25.37 -22.57 28.08
CA ALA A 40 25.32 -22.23 29.51
C ALA A 40 26.74 -22.14 30.07
N SER A 41 27.29 -20.93 30.28
CA SER A 41 28.26 -20.65 31.35
C SER A 41 28.58 -19.16 31.47
N ALA A 42 28.65 -18.68 32.71
CA ALA A 42 29.25 -17.43 33.23
C ALA A 42 28.33 -16.20 33.41
N GLU A 43 27.86 -16.09 34.66
CA GLU A 43 27.62 -14.91 35.50
C GLU A 43 27.74 -13.51 34.84
N GLY A 44 26.61 -12.80 34.81
CA GLY A 44 26.52 -11.35 34.68
C GLY A 44 25.13 -10.89 35.11
N PRO A 45 24.97 -9.93 36.04
CA PRO A 45 23.66 -9.38 36.36
C PRO A 45 23.24 -8.38 35.28
N GLU A 46 21.93 -8.13 35.23
CA GLU A 46 21.26 -7.07 34.44
C GLU A 46 20.99 -7.45 32.98
N GLY A 47 20.02 -8.35 32.81
CA GLY A 47 19.25 -8.44 31.57
C GLY A 47 18.49 -7.14 31.36
N ASP A 48 18.95 -6.35 30.40
CA ASP A 48 18.17 -5.29 29.76
C ASP A 48 16.96 -5.98 29.13
N GLY A 49 15.85 -6.01 29.87
CA GLY A 49 14.58 -6.53 29.37
C GLY A 49 14.13 -5.63 28.25
N THR A 50 14.49 -6.00 27.01
CA THR A 50 14.03 -5.30 25.82
C THR A 50 12.52 -5.31 25.84
N GLU A 51 11.92 -4.14 26.04
CA GLU A 51 10.49 -3.98 26.22
C GLU A 51 9.79 -4.50 24.95
N ALA A 52 9.11 -5.64 25.07
CA ALA A 52 8.38 -6.24 23.97
C ALA A 52 7.39 -5.20 23.43
N THR A 53 7.64 -4.71 22.22
CA THR A 53 6.83 -3.66 21.63
C THR A 53 5.58 -4.29 21.03
N VAL A 54 4.47 -4.15 21.73
CA VAL A 54 3.16 -4.60 21.27
C VAL A 54 2.58 -3.53 20.34
N ILE A 55 2.55 -3.81 19.04
CA ILE A 55 1.96 -2.93 18.03
C ILE A 55 0.53 -3.38 17.77
N THR A 56 -0.44 -2.52 18.09
CA THR A 56 -1.84 -2.70 17.72
C THR A 56 -2.22 -1.71 16.63
N GLY A 57 -2.83 -2.19 15.56
CA GLY A 57 -3.22 -1.34 14.43
C GLY A 57 -3.98 -2.11 13.37
N VAL A 58 -4.30 -1.42 12.26
CA VAL A 58 -4.95 -2.05 11.11
C VAL A 58 -3.94 -2.95 10.40
N ASP A 59 -4.33 -4.19 10.11
CA ASP A 59 -3.50 -5.17 9.41
C ASP A 59 -2.91 -4.65 8.10
N ILE A 60 -3.68 -3.92 7.29
CA ILE A 60 -3.21 -3.27 6.07
C ILE A 60 -2.04 -2.31 6.36
N VAL A 61 -2.17 -1.48 7.40
CA VAL A 61 -1.15 -0.50 7.80
C VAL A 61 0.13 -1.21 8.25
N ILE A 62 -0.01 -2.22 9.10
CA ILE A 62 1.13 -2.96 9.65
C ILE A 62 1.83 -3.78 8.56
N ASN A 63 1.08 -4.48 7.71
CA ASN A 63 1.63 -5.35 6.66
C ASN A 63 2.35 -4.59 5.55
N HIS A 64 1.91 -3.36 5.26
CA HIS A 64 2.48 -2.53 4.20
C HIS A 64 3.31 -1.37 4.75
N HIS A 65 3.64 -1.39 6.04
CA HIS A 65 4.44 -0.38 6.73
C HIS A 65 3.99 1.07 6.41
N LEU A 66 2.67 1.28 6.33
CA LEU A 66 2.11 2.59 6.05
C LEU A 66 2.38 3.54 7.22
N GLN A 67 2.78 4.76 6.91
CA GLN A 67 3.14 5.76 7.90
C GLN A 67 1.95 6.67 8.17
N GLU A 68 1.56 6.80 9.43
CA GLU A 68 0.52 7.75 9.83
C GLU A 68 1.04 9.19 9.62
N THR A 69 0.17 10.04 9.10
CA THR A 69 0.45 11.47 8.93
C THR A 69 -0.75 12.30 9.37
N SER A 70 -0.51 13.56 9.66
CA SER A 70 -1.54 14.50 10.10
C SER A 70 -1.59 15.70 9.18
N PHE A 71 -2.79 16.03 8.72
CA PHE A 71 -3.03 17.23 7.93
C PHE A 71 -3.91 18.22 8.69
N THR A 72 -3.75 19.50 8.40
CA THR A 72 -4.80 20.50 8.67
C THR A 72 -5.74 20.53 7.48
N LYS A 73 -6.97 21.04 7.66
CA LYS A 73 -7.91 21.21 6.54
C LYS A 73 -7.32 22.05 5.39
N GLU A 74 -6.45 23.01 5.71
CA GLU A 74 -5.80 23.86 4.72
C GLU A 74 -4.66 23.15 4.00
N SER A 75 -3.79 22.43 4.73
CA SER A 75 -2.71 21.68 4.11
C SER A 75 -3.24 20.55 3.24
N TYR A 76 -4.30 19.84 3.68
CA TYR A 76 -4.94 18.81 2.87
C TYR A 76 -5.57 19.38 1.60
N LYS A 77 -6.22 20.55 1.65
CA LYS A 77 -6.75 21.24 0.46
C LYS A 77 -5.66 21.58 -0.54
N LYS A 78 -4.46 21.95 -0.09
CA LYS A 78 -3.33 22.22 -0.96
C LYS A 78 -2.81 20.92 -1.57
N TYR A 79 -2.50 19.94 -0.73
CA TYR A 79 -2.03 18.61 -1.13
C TYR A 79 -2.95 17.98 -2.18
N ILE A 80 -4.26 17.89 -1.91
CA ILE A 80 -5.18 17.19 -2.80
C ILE A 80 -5.35 17.90 -4.15
N LYS A 81 -5.20 19.23 -4.18
CA LYS A 81 -5.21 20.01 -5.43
C LYS A 81 -4.00 19.70 -6.29
N ASP A 82 -2.81 19.61 -5.67
CA ASP A 82 -1.59 19.32 -6.40
C ASP A 82 -1.56 17.84 -6.85
N TYR A 83 -1.99 16.93 -5.98
CA TYR A 83 -2.20 15.52 -6.32
C TYR A 83 -3.16 15.33 -7.51
N MET A 84 -4.31 16.01 -7.51
CA MET A 84 -5.25 15.97 -8.63
C MET A 84 -4.65 16.44 -9.95
N LYS A 85 -3.76 17.45 -9.93
CA LYS A 85 -3.06 17.89 -11.15
C LYS A 85 -2.10 16.82 -11.66
N ALA A 86 -1.37 16.16 -10.77
CA ALA A 86 -0.45 15.08 -11.14
C ALA A 86 -1.21 13.91 -11.79
N ILE A 87 -2.32 13.47 -11.18
CA ILE A 87 -3.17 12.41 -11.76
C ILE A 87 -3.81 12.86 -13.07
N LYS A 88 -4.28 14.10 -13.17
CA LYS A 88 -4.82 14.66 -14.41
C LYS A 88 -3.80 14.58 -15.54
N ALA A 89 -2.55 14.98 -15.30
CA ALA A 89 -1.48 14.93 -16.29
C ALA A 89 -1.20 13.49 -16.76
N ARG A 90 -1.13 12.51 -15.85
CA ARG A 90 -0.99 11.10 -16.23
C ARG A 90 -2.20 10.55 -17.00
N LEU A 91 -3.41 10.92 -16.58
CA LEU A 91 -4.62 10.51 -17.30
C LEU A 91 -4.67 11.11 -18.70
N GLU A 92 -4.22 12.36 -18.89
CA GLU A 92 -4.14 12.98 -20.22
C GLU A 92 -3.16 12.23 -21.15
N GLU A 93 -2.07 11.67 -20.62
CA GLU A 93 -1.09 10.91 -21.39
C GLU A 93 -1.54 9.46 -21.70
N HIS A 94 -2.08 8.75 -20.71
CA HIS A 94 -2.37 7.31 -20.85
C HIS A 94 -3.84 6.98 -21.14
N LYS A 95 -4.79 7.77 -20.61
CA LYS A 95 -6.24 7.47 -20.63
C LYS A 95 -7.08 8.76 -20.67
N PRO A 96 -6.99 9.56 -21.74
CA PRO A 96 -7.60 10.89 -21.78
C PRO A 96 -9.12 10.87 -21.60
N GLU A 97 -9.81 9.79 -21.98
CA GLU A 97 -11.26 9.66 -21.72
C GLU A 97 -11.64 9.65 -20.23
N ARG A 98 -10.72 9.27 -19.34
CA ARG A 98 -10.95 9.20 -17.88
C ARG A 98 -10.77 10.53 -17.17
N VAL A 99 -10.18 11.53 -17.82
CA VAL A 99 -9.88 12.84 -17.21
C VAL A 99 -11.14 13.55 -16.71
N LYS A 100 -12.18 13.62 -17.56
CA LYS A 100 -13.44 14.29 -17.21
C LYS A 100 -14.17 13.61 -16.05
N PRO A 101 -14.46 12.28 -16.09
CA PRO A 101 -15.14 11.62 -14.98
C PRO A 101 -14.31 11.66 -13.69
N PHE A 102 -12.98 11.54 -13.78
CA PHE A 102 -12.10 11.71 -12.63
C PHE A 102 -12.25 13.10 -12.00
N MET A 103 -12.16 14.16 -12.79
CA MET A 103 -12.20 15.52 -12.25
C MET A 103 -13.52 15.88 -11.59
N THR A 104 -14.64 15.44 -12.19
CA THR A 104 -15.97 15.68 -11.62
C THR A 104 -16.14 14.93 -10.30
N GLY A 105 -15.91 13.62 -10.28
CA GLY A 105 -16.18 12.86 -9.07
C GLY A 105 -15.10 13.00 -7.99
N ALA A 106 -13.84 13.30 -8.34
CA ALA A 106 -12.82 13.69 -7.36
C ALA A 106 -13.24 14.97 -6.62
N ALA A 107 -13.82 15.96 -7.33
CA ALA A 107 -14.30 17.19 -6.69
C ALA A 107 -15.44 16.91 -5.68
N GLU A 108 -16.33 15.96 -5.97
CA GLU A 108 -17.39 15.54 -5.04
C GLU A 108 -16.81 14.77 -3.84
N GLN A 109 -15.92 13.82 -4.10
CA GLN A 109 -15.27 13.03 -3.06
C GLN A 109 -14.47 13.91 -2.09
N ILE A 110 -13.76 14.92 -2.60
CA ILE A 110 -12.99 15.85 -1.78
C ILE A 110 -13.90 16.69 -0.89
N LYS A 111 -15.07 17.12 -1.39
CA LYS A 111 -16.05 17.81 -0.54
C LYS A 111 -16.51 16.91 0.61
N HIS A 112 -16.77 15.64 0.33
CA HIS A 112 -17.15 14.67 1.36
C HIS A 112 -16.04 14.46 2.39
N ILE A 113 -14.80 14.28 1.94
CA ILE A 113 -13.63 14.11 2.83
C ILE A 113 -13.43 15.36 3.70
N LEU A 114 -13.56 16.57 3.15
CA LEU A 114 -13.39 17.82 3.90
C LEU A 114 -14.51 18.07 4.92
N ALA A 115 -15.71 17.57 4.66
CA ALA A 115 -16.83 17.61 5.60
C ALA A 115 -16.55 16.71 6.81
N ASN A 116 -16.08 15.48 6.55
CA ASN A 116 -15.81 14.45 7.57
C ASN A 116 -14.32 14.38 7.99
N PHE A 117 -13.54 15.42 7.72
CA PHE A 117 -12.08 15.46 7.86
C PHE A 117 -11.55 14.99 9.23
N LYS A 118 -12.31 15.21 10.30
CA LYS A 118 -11.89 14.84 11.66
C LYS A 118 -12.02 13.34 11.96
N ASN A 119 -12.81 12.61 11.18
CA ASN A 119 -13.02 11.18 11.36
C ASN A 119 -11.94 10.37 10.64
N TYR A 120 -11.40 10.94 9.56
CA TYR A 120 -10.35 10.29 8.78
C TYR A 120 -8.99 10.38 9.47
N GLN A 121 -8.29 9.26 9.51
CA GLN A 121 -6.86 9.19 9.75
C GLN A 121 -6.13 9.08 8.41
N PHE A 122 -4.99 9.77 8.27
CA PHE A 122 -4.26 9.85 7.01
C PHE A 122 -3.02 8.97 7.09
N PHE A 123 -2.82 8.16 6.06
CA PHE A 123 -1.66 7.29 5.95
C PHE A 123 -0.96 7.52 4.61
N VAL A 124 0.37 7.48 4.61
CA VAL A 124 1.20 7.53 3.40
C VAL A 124 1.94 6.21 3.24
N GLY A 125 2.41 5.94 2.03
CA GLY A 125 3.29 4.79 1.78
C GLY A 125 4.57 4.87 2.60
N GLU A 126 5.26 3.73 2.76
CA GLU A 126 6.51 3.60 3.52
C GLU A 126 7.57 4.65 3.14
N ASN A 127 7.65 5.02 1.86
CA ASN A 127 8.60 6.01 1.35
C ASN A 127 8.26 7.47 1.74
N MET A 128 7.15 7.71 2.45
CA MET A 128 6.66 9.03 2.89
C MET A 128 6.66 10.09 1.78
N ASN A 129 6.41 9.69 0.53
CA ASN A 129 6.43 10.60 -0.61
C ASN A 129 5.32 11.67 -0.45
N PRO A 130 5.65 12.97 -0.32
CA PRO A 130 4.68 14.03 -0.09
C PRO A 130 3.79 14.32 -1.31
N ASP A 131 4.27 13.97 -2.50
CA ASP A 131 3.50 14.03 -3.75
C ASP A 131 2.71 12.74 -3.99
N GLY A 132 2.95 11.73 -3.14
CA GLY A 132 2.36 10.42 -3.22
C GLY A 132 0.91 10.37 -2.78
N MET A 133 0.23 9.27 -3.05
CA MET A 133 -1.15 9.07 -2.60
C MET A 133 -1.23 8.95 -1.08
N VAL A 134 -2.17 9.69 -0.49
CA VAL A 134 -2.59 9.56 0.91
C VAL A 134 -3.82 8.63 0.97
N ALA A 135 -3.71 7.58 1.77
CA ALA A 135 -4.79 6.67 2.11
C ALA A 135 -5.60 7.23 3.28
N LEU A 136 -6.92 7.11 3.21
CA LEU A 136 -7.84 7.61 4.24
C LEU A 136 -8.40 6.43 5.00
N LEU A 137 -8.07 6.31 6.28
CA LEU A 137 -8.62 5.30 7.17
C LEU A 137 -9.85 5.87 7.90
N ASP A 138 -10.93 5.11 7.92
CA ASP A 138 -12.12 5.35 8.71
C ASP A 138 -12.69 4.03 9.24
N PHE A 139 -13.63 4.10 10.18
CA PHE A 139 -14.32 2.96 10.75
C PHE A 139 -15.76 2.90 10.27
N ARG A 140 -16.28 1.70 10.00
CA ARG A 140 -17.69 1.52 9.60
C ARG A 140 -18.61 1.95 10.74
N GLU A 141 -19.93 1.98 10.48
CA GLU A 141 -20.94 2.31 11.50
C GLU A 141 -20.88 1.42 12.75
N ASP A 142 -20.25 0.25 12.65
CA ASP A 142 -19.98 -0.64 13.79
C ASP A 142 -18.88 -0.13 14.73
N GLY A 143 -18.07 0.85 14.31
CA GLY A 143 -16.93 1.40 15.03
C GLY A 143 -15.75 0.43 15.20
N VAL A 144 -15.81 -0.76 14.59
CA VAL A 144 -14.85 -1.86 14.82
C VAL A 144 -14.14 -2.23 13.53
N THR A 145 -14.82 -2.17 12.39
CA THR A 145 -14.25 -2.60 11.11
C THR A 145 -13.53 -1.43 10.43
N PRO A 146 -12.18 -1.40 10.41
CA PRO A 146 -11.44 -0.37 9.69
C PRO A 146 -11.57 -0.57 8.19
N TYR A 147 -11.71 0.52 7.45
CA TYR A 147 -11.63 0.51 6.00
C TYR A 147 -10.78 1.68 5.50
N MET A 148 -9.96 1.41 4.49
CA MET A 148 -9.10 2.40 3.87
C MET A 148 -9.60 2.77 2.48
N ILE A 149 -9.67 4.07 2.19
CA ILE A 149 -10.10 4.60 0.90
C ILE A 149 -8.85 5.02 0.10
N PHE A 150 -8.78 4.56 -1.15
CA PHE A 150 -7.74 4.90 -2.10
C PHE A 150 -8.33 5.40 -3.42
N PHE A 151 -7.62 6.28 -4.14
CA PHE A 151 -8.04 6.72 -5.47
C PHE A 151 -7.58 5.72 -6.53
N LYS A 152 -8.53 5.16 -7.29
CA LYS A 152 -8.26 4.12 -8.29
C LYS A 152 -7.34 4.60 -9.41
N ASP A 153 -7.57 5.83 -9.89
CA ASP A 153 -6.78 6.41 -10.98
C ASP A 153 -5.35 6.85 -10.55
N GLY A 154 -5.03 6.79 -9.25
CA GLY A 154 -3.67 7.03 -8.71
C GLY A 154 -2.93 5.76 -8.28
N LEU A 155 -3.45 4.60 -8.67
CA LEU A 155 -2.90 3.29 -8.38
C LEU A 155 -2.61 2.54 -9.67
N GLU A 156 -1.48 1.84 -9.70
CA GLU A 156 -1.15 0.87 -10.74
C GLU A 156 -1.28 -0.54 -10.17
N ILE A 157 -1.92 -1.41 -10.95
CA ILE A 157 -2.04 -2.83 -10.64
C ILE A 157 -0.76 -3.51 -11.13
N GLU A 158 0.05 -4.00 -10.20
CA GLU A 158 1.18 -4.87 -10.49
C GLU A 158 0.73 -6.32 -10.30
N LYS A 159 0.95 -7.16 -11.31
CA LYS A 159 0.71 -8.60 -11.21
C LYS A 159 2.00 -9.27 -10.75
N CYS A 160 2.02 -9.81 -9.53
CA CYS A 160 3.06 -10.73 -9.10
C CYS A 160 2.66 -12.15 -9.48
N ASP A 161 3.28 -12.68 -10.54
CA ASP A 161 3.28 -14.10 -10.80
C ASP A 161 4.26 -14.75 -9.81
N ASP A 162 3.72 -15.47 -8.83
CA ASP A 162 4.50 -16.14 -7.80
C ASP A 162 5.43 -17.19 -8.45
N PHE A 163 6.75 -16.99 -8.35
CA PHE A 163 7.74 -17.99 -8.75
C PHE A 163 7.83 -19.02 -7.62
N SER A 164 6.94 -20.01 -7.64
CA SER A 164 6.95 -21.07 -6.64
C SER A 164 8.28 -21.85 -6.70
N PHE A 165 9.06 -21.81 -5.62
CA PHE A 165 10.21 -22.71 -5.43
C PHE A 165 9.68 -24.13 -5.19
N GLN A 166 9.55 -24.92 -6.26
CA GLN A 166 9.28 -26.35 -6.11
C GLN A 166 10.54 -27.00 -5.53
N LYS A 167 10.44 -27.63 -4.35
CA LYS A 167 11.39 -28.70 -4.04
C LYS A 167 11.13 -29.85 -5.03
N PRO A 168 12.12 -30.29 -5.82
CA PRO A 168 11.91 -31.39 -6.74
C PRO A 168 11.77 -32.70 -5.94
N GLY A 169 10.53 -33.21 -5.85
CA GLY A 169 10.25 -34.60 -5.54
C GLY A 169 10.03 -35.39 -6.85
N PRO A 170 10.49 -36.64 -6.96
CA PRO A 170 10.43 -37.36 -8.23
C PRO A 170 8.99 -37.86 -8.47
N SER A 171 8.45 -37.55 -9.65
CA SER A 171 7.40 -38.31 -10.36
C SER A 171 5.93 -37.86 -10.36
N THR A 172 5.54 -36.68 -9.89
CA THR A 172 4.20 -36.14 -10.20
C THR A 172 4.21 -34.66 -10.56
N TRP A 173 3.89 -34.36 -11.82
CA TRP A 173 3.60 -33.01 -12.29
C TRP A 173 2.18 -32.66 -11.90
N VAL A 174 2.02 -31.82 -10.88
CA VAL A 174 0.75 -31.14 -10.61
C VAL A 174 0.86 -29.76 -11.24
N CYS A 175 0.11 -29.48 -12.31
CA CYS A 175 -0.04 -28.11 -12.79
C CYS A 175 -0.81 -27.31 -11.74
N ALA A 176 -0.08 -26.61 -10.87
CA ALA A 176 -0.66 -25.55 -10.06
C ALA A 176 -1.02 -24.39 -10.99
N VAL A 177 -2.30 -24.05 -11.06
CA VAL A 177 -2.76 -22.82 -11.71
C VAL A 177 -2.23 -21.65 -10.87
N PRO A 178 -1.55 -20.65 -11.45
CA PRO A 178 -1.04 -19.51 -10.68
C PRO A 178 -2.22 -18.74 -10.09
N VAL A 179 -2.31 -18.70 -8.76
CA VAL A 179 -3.15 -17.72 -8.05
C VAL A 179 -2.31 -16.44 -8.01
N GLY A 180 -2.50 -15.57 -9.00
CA GLY A 180 -1.73 -14.31 -9.08
C GLY A 180 -2.08 -13.40 -7.91
N LEU A 181 -1.07 -12.93 -7.19
CA LEU A 181 -1.20 -11.90 -6.16
C LEU A 181 -1.05 -10.53 -6.84
N TYR A 182 -2.03 -9.65 -6.68
CA TYR A 182 -1.98 -8.29 -7.23
C TYR A 182 -1.56 -7.28 -6.17
N ILE A 183 -0.47 -6.56 -6.41
CA ILE A 183 0.00 -5.48 -5.54
C ILE A 183 -0.38 -4.15 -6.18
N LEU A 184 -1.12 -3.34 -5.45
CA LEU A 184 -1.44 -1.97 -5.86
C LEU A 184 -0.40 -1.02 -5.28
N ARG A 185 0.48 -0.50 -6.15
CA ARG A 185 1.49 0.50 -5.80
C ARG A 185 1.00 1.91 -6.15
N HIS A 186 1.53 2.88 -5.42
CA HIS A 186 1.41 4.27 -5.83
C HIS A 186 2.25 4.48 -7.08
N THR A 187 1.72 5.27 -8.01
CA THR A 187 2.42 5.63 -9.23
C THR A 187 3.40 6.76 -8.95
N ASP A 188 4.67 6.46 -8.66
CA ASP A 188 5.68 7.52 -8.51
C ASP A 188 5.80 8.31 -9.82
N THR A 189 5.79 9.64 -9.74
CA THR A 189 6.21 10.50 -10.86
C THR A 189 7.70 10.28 -11.10
N VAL A 190 8.03 9.38 -12.02
CA VAL A 190 9.41 9.13 -12.44
C VAL A 190 10.01 10.43 -13.00
N SER A 191 10.94 11.01 -12.24
CA SER A 191 12.05 11.76 -12.81
C SER A 191 12.84 10.81 -13.69
N SER A 192 12.72 10.95 -15.00
CA SER A 192 13.48 10.22 -16.01
C SER A 192 14.99 10.29 -15.71
N SER A 193 15.59 9.16 -15.36
CA SER A 193 16.96 8.89 -15.80
C SER A 193 16.90 7.65 -16.68
N GLU A 194 16.76 7.91 -17.98
CA GLU A 194 16.92 6.92 -19.03
C GLU A 194 18.32 6.32 -18.93
N ASN A 195 18.41 5.03 -18.61
CA ASN A 195 19.51 4.23 -19.12
C ASN A 195 19.06 3.70 -20.49
N PRO A 196 19.71 4.08 -21.59
CA PRO A 196 19.30 3.63 -22.92
C PRO A 196 19.51 2.12 -23.06
N PRO A 197 18.62 1.42 -23.78
CA PRO A 197 18.75 -0.01 -24.03
C PRO A 197 19.98 -0.29 -24.90
N ALA A 198 20.82 -1.23 -24.46
CA ALA A 198 21.92 -1.76 -25.24
C ALA A 198 21.38 -2.29 -26.58
N SER A 199 21.74 -1.63 -27.69
CA SER A 199 21.32 -2.05 -29.02
C SER A 199 21.93 -3.42 -29.34
N SER A 200 21.08 -4.42 -29.48
CA SER A 200 21.39 -5.64 -30.24
C SER A 200 21.62 -5.25 -31.70
N ARG A 201 22.89 -5.26 -32.14
CA ARG A 201 23.21 -5.29 -33.57
C ARG A 201 23.12 -6.73 -34.06
N ASP A 202 22.04 -7.03 -34.77
CA ASP A 202 21.98 -8.20 -35.63
C ASP A 202 22.66 -7.92 -36.98
N ALA A 203 23.57 -8.83 -37.31
CA ALA A 203 23.81 -9.47 -38.61
C ALA A 203 24.43 -8.71 -39.82
N LYS A 204 25.50 -9.35 -40.33
CA LYS A 204 25.90 -9.57 -41.75
C LYS A 204 26.52 -8.42 -42.56
N TYR A 205 27.83 -8.53 -42.83
CA TYR A 205 28.37 -9.10 -44.08
C TYR A 205 29.79 -9.64 -43.85
#